data_AF-A0A9X5CEI8-F1
#
_entry.id   AF-A0A9X5CEI8-F1
#
_cell.length_a   1.000
_cell.length_b   1.000
_cell.length_c   1.000
_cell.angle_alpha   90.00
_cell.angle_beta   90.00
_cell.angle_gamma   90.00
#
_symmetry.space_group_name_H-M   'P 1'
#
loop_
_entity.id
_entity.type
_entity.pdbx_description
1 polymer ?
#
loop_
_entity_poly.entity_id
_entity_poly.type
_entity_poly.pdbx_seq_one_letter_code
_entity_poly.pdbx_strand_id
1 'polypeptide(L)'
;MYMDMSKILKVIQPDSNFNVNVSFNITYPVSNVYGESEETLVITATFSNQTIQRIDFENFDFKNIPAIADEWWNHEAANLVSIHMSRKLLAKL
;
A
#
# COMPACT_ATOMS: atom_id res chain seq x y z
N MET A 1 0.60 5.48 0.61
CA MET A 1 0.53 4.02 0.88
C MET A 1 0.45 3.23 -0.43
N TYR A 2 -0.72 3.10 -1.08
CA TYR A 2 -0.83 2.25 -2.28
C TYR A 2 0.04 2.72 -3.46
N MET A 3 0.09 4.03 -3.71
CA MET A 3 0.98 4.60 -4.74
C MET A 3 2.46 4.31 -4.46
N ASP A 4 2.87 4.38 -3.19
CA ASP A 4 4.28 4.16 -2.80
C ASP A 4 4.65 2.68 -2.93
N MET A 5 3.75 1.78 -2.52
CA MET A 5 3.90 0.34 -2.75
C MET A 5 4.06 0.04 -4.24
N SER A 6 3.18 0.60 -5.09
CA SER A 6 3.26 0.44 -6.54
C SER A 6 4.60 0.91 -7.12
N LYS A 7 5.11 2.07 -6.67
CA LYS A 7 6.42 2.56 -7.10
C LYS A 7 7.57 1.64 -6.69
N ILE A 8 7.54 1.11 -5.46
CA ILE A 8 8.56 0.18 -4.98
C ILE A 8 8.55 -1.10 -5.80
N LEU A 9 7.37 -1.69 -6.02
CA LEU A 9 7.25 -2.89 -6.85
C LEU A 9 7.70 -2.65 -8.30
N LYS A 10 7.42 -1.46 -8.87
CA LYS A 10 7.90 -1.05 -10.20
C LYS A 10 9.42 -0.98 -10.30
N VAL A 11 10.09 -0.55 -9.24
CA VAL A 11 11.57 -0.51 -9.19
C VAL A 11 12.16 -1.92 -9.13
N ILE A 12 11.45 -2.86 -8.49
CA ILE A 12 11.91 -4.25 -8.31
C ILE A 12 11.69 -5.10 -9.57
N GLN A 13 10.60 -4.88 -10.30
CA GLN A 13 10.20 -5.69 -11.45
C GLN A 13 11.26 -5.89 -12.55
N PRO A 14 12.02 -4.87 -13.02
CA PRO A 14 12.86 -5.00 -14.22
C PRO A 14 14.00 -6.00 -14.08
N ASP A 15 14.36 -6.35 -12.84
CA ASP A 15 15.45 -7.26 -12.60
C ASP A 15 14.95 -8.70 -12.47
N SER A 16 14.87 -9.40 -13.60
CA SER A 16 14.44 -10.80 -13.68
C SER A 16 15.34 -11.77 -12.92
N ASN A 17 16.53 -11.33 -12.47
CA ASN A 17 17.39 -12.13 -11.60
C ASN A 17 17.02 -12.00 -10.11
N PHE A 18 16.22 -11.01 -9.73
CA PHE A 18 15.66 -10.89 -8.39
C PHE A 18 14.43 -11.78 -8.26
N ASN A 19 14.68 -13.06 -7.97
CA ASN A 19 13.63 -13.97 -7.50
C ASN A 19 13.30 -13.68 -6.03
N VAL A 20 12.71 -12.51 -5.77
CA VAL A 20 12.40 -12.04 -4.42
C VAL A 20 10.91 -11.86 -4.21
N ASN A 21 10.47 -12.24 -3.01
CA ASN A 21 9.15 -11.86 -2.54
C ASN A 21 9.28 -10.56 -1.73
N VAL A 22 8.32 -9.67 -1.89
CA VAL A 22 8.30 -8.36 -1.24
C VAL A 22 7.17 -8.34 -0.23
N SER A 23 7.50 -8.01 1.01
CA SER A 23 6.52 -7.80 2.07
C SER A 23 6.55 -6.35 2.54
N PHE A 24 5.37 -5.74 2.63
CA PHE A 24 5.19 -4.41 3.18
C PHE A 24 4.54 -4.50 4.55
N ASN A 25 5.14 -3.84 5.53
CA ASN A 25 4.53 -3.54 6.83
C ASN A 25 4.44 -2.03 6.94
N ILE A 26 3.23 -1.47 6.84
CA ILE A 26 3.03 -0.02 6.88
C ILE A 26 2.45 0.36 8.22
N THR A 27 3.15 1.24 8.94
CA THR A 27 2.64 1.88 10.15
C THR A 27 2.08 3.26 9.83
N TYR A 28 1.11 3.68 10.63
CA TYR A 28 0.58 5.03 10.58
C TYR A 28 0.21 5.49 11.99
N PRO A 29 0.43 6.77 12.33
CA PRO A 29 0.00 7.32 13.61
C PRO A 29 -1.52 7.33 13.71
N VAL A 30 -2.07 6.61 14.70
CA VAL A 30 -3.51 6.57 14.99
C VAL A 30 -3.74 7.26 16.33
N SER A 31 -4.66 8.23 16.35
CA SER A 31 -5.03 8.92 17.58
C SER A 31 -6.14 8.18 18.32
N ASN A 32 -5.98 8.00 19.63
CA ASN A 32 -7.03 7.48 20.50
C ASN A 32 -8.10 8.56 20.80
N VAL A 33 -9.17 8.18 21.51
CA VAL A 33 -10.28 9.08 21.86
C VAL A 33 -9.86 10.26 22.75
N TYR A 34 -8.68 10.19 23.37
CA TYR A 34 -8.10 11.22 24.23
C TYR A 34 -7.11 12.13 23.48
N GLY A 35 -6.84 11.88 22.19
CA GLY A 35 -5.98 12.69 21.34
C GLY A 35 -4.49 12.31 21.36
N GLU A 36 -4.11 11.24 22.06
CA GLU A 36 -2.74 10.71 22.03
C GLU A 36 -2.55 9.89 20.75
N SER A 37 -1.37 9.99 20.12
CA SER A 37 -1.08 9.32 18.86
C SER A 37 -0.01 8.25 19.03
N GLU A 38 -0.27 7.06 18.49
CA GLU A 38 0.68 5.94 18.50
C GLU A 38 0.87 5.36 17.09
N GLU A 39 2.11 4.98 16.76
CA GLU A 39 2.42 4.28 15.52
C GLU A 39 1.80 2.89 15.54
N THR A 40 0.81 2.68 14.67
CA THR A 40 0.06 1.42 14.60
C THR A 40 0.31 0.76 13.25
N LEU A 41 0.53 -0.56 13.24
CA LEU A 41 0.57 -1.34 12.00
C LEU A 41 -0.81 -1.32 11.35
N VAL A 42 -0.92 -0.70 10.17
CA VAL A 42 -2.21 -0.49 9.50
C VAL A 42 -2.36 -1.31 8.22
N ILE A 43 -1.26 -1.76 7.60
CA ILE A 43 -1.29 -2.63 6.43
C ILE A 43 -0.15 -3.66 6.54
N THR A 44 -0.47 -4.92 6.25
CA THR A 44 0.50 -5.91 5.80
C THR A 44 0.11 -6.42 4.41
N ALA A 45 1.10 -6.55 3.53
CA ALA A 45 0.86 -7.06 2.19
C ALA A 45 2.08 -7.81 1.68
N THR A 46 1.86 -8.94 1.00
CA THR A 46 2.94 -9.72 0.38
C THR A 46 2.72 -9.84 -1.12
N PHE A 47 3.84 -9.84 -1.85
CA PHE A 47 3.88 -9.98 -3.30
C PHE A 47 5.02 -10.93 -3.66
N SER A 48 4.68 -12.06 -4.24
CA SER A 48 5.64 -12.98 -4.85
C SER A 48 6.27 -12.35 -6.08
N ASN A 49 7.48 -12.81 -6.43
CA ASN A 49 8.10 -12.40 -7.69
C ASN A 49 7.15 -12.63 -8.88
N GLN A 50 6.44 -13.77 -8.91
CA GLN A 50 5.47 -14.07 -9.96
C GLN A 50 4.36 -13.02 -10.07
N THR A 51 3.83 -12.57 -8.94
CA THR A 51 2.81 -11.51 -8.90
C THR A 51 3.38 -10.18 -9.36
N ILE A 52 4.58 -9.80 -8.91
CA ILE A 52 5.26 -8.55 -9.31
C ILE A 52 5.51 -8.53 -10.82
N GLN A 53 6.00 -9.63 -11.41
CA GLN A 53 6.31 -9.74 -12.84
C GLN A 53 5.07 -9.69 -13.74
N ARG A 54 3.86 -9.90 -13.20
CA ARG A 54 2.60 -9.79 -13.97
C ARG A 54 2.06 -8.38 -14.10
N ILE A 55 2.56 -7.43 -13.31
CA ILE A 55 2.00 -6.08 -13.24
C ILE A 55 2.46 -5.25 -14.44
N ASP A 56 1.54 -4.79 -15.27
CA ASP A 56 1.85 -3.77 -16.29
C ASP A 56 1.90 -2.37 -15.65
N PHE A 57 3.05 -1.96 -15.12
CA PHE A 57 3.21 -0.68 -14.42
C PHE A 57 3.11 0.57 -15.30
N GLU A 58 2.94 0.44 -16.62
CA GLU A 58 2.59 1.56 -17.48
C GLU A 58 1.10 1.87 -17.42
N ASN A 59 0.26 0.84 -17.28
CA ASN A 59 -1.20 0.94 -17.27
C ASN A 59 -1.86 0.61 -15.93
N PHE A 60 -1.09 0.19 -14.93
CA PHE A 60 -1.61 -0.26 -13.64
C PHE A 60 -2.13 0.91 -12.78
N ASP A 61 -3.41 0.85 -12.37
CA ASP A 61 -3.94 1.70 -11.31
C ASP A 61 -3.45 1.20 -9.95
N PHE A 62 -2.64 2.02 -9.27
CA PHE A 62 -2.10 1.73 -7.94
C PHE A 62 -3.19 1.45 -6.89
N LYS A 63 -4.45 1.84 -7.13
CA LYS A 63 -5.57 1.50 -6.23
C LYS A 63 -5.90 0.00 -6.22
N ASN A 64 -5.43 -0.75 -7.22
CA ASN A 64 -5.63 -2.21 -7.30
C ASN A 64 -4.63 -3.00 -6.45
N ILE A 65 -3.65 -2.35 -5.82
CA ILE A 65 -2.65 -2.99 -4.95
C ILE A 65 -3.27 -3.98 -3.95
N PRO A 66 -4.36 -3.66 -3.22
CA PRO A 66 -4.99 -4.62 -2.30
C PRO A 66 -5.54 -5.88 -2.98
N ALA A 67 -6.03 -5.75 -4.21
CA ALA A 67 -6.68 -6.83 -4.93
C ALA A 67 -5.67 -7.80 -5.59
N ILE A 68 -4.46 -7.33 -5.86
CA ILE A 68 -3.41 -8.12 -6.51
C ILE A 68 -2.36 -8.67 -5.53
N ALA A 69 -2.40 -8.28 -4.26
CA ALA A 69 -1.51 -8.83 -3.25
C ALA A 69 -1.79 -10.32 -3.05
N ASP A 70 -0.73 -11.12 -2.86
CA ASP A 70 -0.89 -12.55 -2.58
C ASP A 70 -1.46 -12.76 -1.17
N GLU A 71 -1.03 -11.92 -0.22
CA GLU A 71 -1.67 -11.76 1.08
C GLU A 71 -1.93 -10.28 1.35
N TRP A 72 -3.11 -9.99 1.91
CA TRP A 72 -3.51 -8.65 2.29
C TRP A 72 -4.19 -8.65 3.65
N TRP A 73 -3.72 -7.79 4.54
CA TRP A 73 -4.42 -7.43 5.76
C TRP A 73 -4.34 -5.92 5.96
N ASN A 74 -5.45 -5.32 6.40
CA ASN A 74 -5.47 -3.93 6.79
C ASN A 74 -6.30 -3.72 8.05
N HIS A 75 -5.80 -2.82 8.89
CA HIS A 75 -6.52 -2.32 10.04
C HIS A 75 -7.67 -1.40 9.60
N GLU A 76 -8.75 -1.31 10.39
CA GLU A 76 -9.90 -0.43 10.11
C GLU A 76 -9.48 1.04 9.97
N ALA A 77 -8.52 1.47 10.79
CA ALA A 77 -7.95 2.82 10.72
C ALA A 77 -7.36 3.16 9.33
N ALA A 78 -6.86 2.17 8.58
CA ALA A 78 -6.35 2.38 7.22
C ALA A 78 -7.47 2.87 6.27
N ASN A 79 -8.71 2.40 6.47
CA ASN A 79 -9.86 2.80 5.66
C ASN A 79 -10.26 4.25 5.95
N LEU A 80 -10.21 4.66 7.23
CA LEU A 80 -10.53 6.02 7.66
C LEU A 80 -9.52 7.04 7.13
N VAL A 81 -8.22 6.68 7.14
CA VAL A 81 -7.14 7.54 6.59
C VAL A 81 -7.31 7.75 5.09
N SER A 82 -7.69 6.71 4.34
CA SER A 82 -7.97 6.80 2.90
C SER A 82 -9.13 7.75 2.58
N ILE A 83 -10.20 7.72 3.39
CA ILE A 83 -11.34 8.65 3.27
C ILE A 83 -10.91 10.09 3.59
N HIS A 84 -10.12 10.29 4.65
CA HIS A 84 -9.66 11.63 5.04
C HIS A 84 -8.73 12.27 3.98
N MET A 85 -7.79 11.51 3.42
CA MET A 85 -6.91 11.95 2.33
C MET A 85 -7.70 12.33 1.07
N SER A 86 -8.69 11.52 0.69
CA SER A 86 -9.55 11.78 -0.47
C SER A 86 -10.38 13.06 -0.30
N ARG A 87 -10.92 13.31 0.89
CA ARG A 87 -11.63 14.56 1.20
C ARG A 87 -10.71 15.79 1.16
N LYS A 88 -9.47 15.67 1.64
CA LYS A 88 -8.47 16.75 1.54
C LYS A 88 -8.07 17.06 0.10
N LEU A 89 -8.03 16.06 -0.79
CA LEU A 89 -7.75 16.29 -2.21
C LEU A 89 -8.91 16.97 -2.94
N LEU A 90 -10.15 16.62 -2.60
CA LEU A 90 -11.35 17.21 -3.21
C LEU A 90 -11.63 18.65 -2.77
N ALA A 91 -11.13 19.07 -1.61
CA ALA A 91 -11.31 20.44 -1.10
C ALA A 91 -10.30 21.47 -1.68
N LYS A 92 -9.49 21.10 -2.67
CA LYS A 92 -8.44 21.95 -3.28
C LYS A 92 -8.68 22.34 -4.74
N LEU A 93 -9.90 22.21 -5.24
CA LEU A 93 -10.35 22.70 -6.56
C LEU A 93 -11.42 23.77 -6.37
#